data_AF-A0A7S1IBN9-F1
#
_entry.id   AF-A0A7S1IBN9-F1
#
_cell.length_a   1.000
_cell.length_b   1.000
_cell.length_c   1.000
_cell.angle_alpha   90.00
_cell.angle_beta   90.00
_cell.angle_gamma   90.00
#
_symmetry.space_group_name_H-M   'P 1'
#
loop_
_entity.id
_entity.type
_entity.pdbx_description
1 polymer ?
#
loop_
_entity_poly.entity_id
_entity_poly.type
_entity_poly.pdbx_seq_one_letter_code
_entity_poly.pdbx_strand_id
1 'polypeptide(L)'
;GPRGACLATPLLDGSLRLGEELEALFRPKRWADWLFVPGTVVAVEPARSLLGKKEYLYFNVAPIYKGGGGPRFLTFKKYLSGIDFLQTVPGGKSVPKPLHSSYSELPSWMNEHLNHSGFTFVKKNKFVLDGLSIGIEVCLDHAIGTLAAQEDHNVQLQLIVSAGMSIARGPVVIPQGGAVFLTDGFGRTEFSSNMFGHGLQSVRRHHSVLYDTGPVKWSGLHSSLQQWLGLVV
;
A
#
# COMPACT_ATOMS: atom_id res chain seq x y z
N GLY A 1 -3.84 14.83 -4.91
CA GLY A 1 -4.05 15.42 -6.26
C GLY A 1 -3.41 14.52 -7.32
N PRO A 2 -3.57 14.75 -8.63
CA PRO A 2 -3.34 13.71 -9.65
C PRO A 2 -1.95 13.10 -9.67
N ARG A 3 -0.95 13.69 -9.01
CA ARG A 3 0.32 13.03 -8.73
C ARG A 3 0.98 13.48 -7.39
N GLY A 4 0.23 13.90 -6.38
CA GLY A 4 0.84 14.35 -5.11
C GLY A 4 -0.11 14.27 -3.91
N ALA A 5 0.38 14.67 -2.73
CA ALA A 5 -0.42 14.67 -1.52
C ALA A 5 -1.74 15.45 -1.71
N CYS A 6 -2.88 14.84 -1.35
CA CYS A 6 -4.15 15.57 -1.24
C CYS A 6 -4.29 16.14 0.17
N LEU A 7 -5.00 17.26 0.30
CA LEU A 7 -5.49 17.65 1.62
C LEU A 7 -6.35 16.50 2.18
N ALA A 8 -6.22 16.22 3.47
CA ALA A 8 -7.03 15.21 4.13
C ALA A 8 -8.51 15.61 4.12
N THR A 9 -8.81 16.90 4.27
CA THR A 9 -10.18 17.41 4.36
C THR A 9 -11.02 17.03 3.15
N PRO A 10 -10.61 17.27 1.88
CA PRO A 10 -11.39 16.80 0.73
C PRO A 10 -11.59 15.29 0.65
N LEU A 11 -10.60 14.50 1.09
CA LEU A 11 -10.70 13.05 1.11
C LEU A 11 -11.71 12.54 2.16
N LEU A 12 -12.01 13.36 3.17
CA LEU A 12 -12.79 12.97 4.35
C LEU A 12 -14.14 13.71 4.47
N ASP A 13 -14.29 14.90 3.91
CA ASP A 13 -15.57 15.60 3.80
C ASP A 13 -16.39 15.16 2.56
N GLY A 14 -15.86 14.22 1.79
CA GLY A 14 -16.48 13.67 0.59
C GLY A 14 -16.39 14.56 -0.64
N SER A 15 -15.78 15.75 -0.56
CA SER A 15 -15.60 16.62 -1.74
C SER A 15 -14.62 16.03 -2.77
N LEU A 16 -13.72 15.15 -2.32
CA LEU A 16 -12.96 14.23 -3.16
C LEU A 16 -13.60 12.85 -3.06
N ARG A 17 -14.53 12.57 -3.98
CA ARG A 17 -15.32 11.32 -4.05
C ARG A 17 -14.52 10.08 -4.47
N LEU A 18 -13.19 10.10 -4.33
CA LEU A 18 -12.30 9.04 -4.82
C LEU A 18 -12.68 7.67 -4.22
N GLY A 19 -13.04 7.62 -2.94
CA GLY A 19 -13.50 6.40 -2.29
C GLY A 19 -14.80 5.87 -2.90
N GLU A 20 -15.80 6.73 -3.10
CA GLU A 20 -17.09 6.36 -3.68
C GLU A 20 -16.98 5.96 -5.16
N GLU A 21 -16.13 6.65 -5.93
CA GLU A 21 -15.89 6.36 -7.35
C GLU A 21 -15.18 5.02 -7.53
N LEU A 22 -14.13 4.75 -6.73
CA LEU A 22 -13.46 3.46 -6.72
C LEU A 22 -14.41 2.34 -6.27
N GLU A 23 -15.21 2.59 -5.25
CA GLU A 23 -16.19 1.61 -4.78
C GLU A 23 -17.23 1.32 -5.87
N ALA A 24 -17.78 2.34 -6.52
CA ALA A 24 -18.73 2.17 -7.61
C ALA A 24 -18.13 1.35 -8.77
N LEU A 25 -16.83 1.51 -9.05
CA LEU A 25 -16.11 0.75 -10.06
C LEU A 25 -15.99 -0.75 -9.71
N PHE A 26 -15.77 -1.07 -8.44
CA PHE A 26 -15.55 -2.44 -7.96
C PHE A 26 -16.82 -3.15 -7.45
N ARG A 27 -17.92 -2.41 -7.24
CA ARG A 27 -19.20 -2.94 -6.74
C ARG A 27 -19.89 -3.99 -7.63
N PRO A 28 -19.80 -3.96 -8.98
CA PRO A 28 -20.49 -4.96 -9.81
C PRO A 28 -20.15 -6.42 -9.44
N LYS A 29 -21.16 -7.31 -9.45
CA LYS A 29 -21.01 -8.72 -9.04
C LYS A 29 -19.97 -9.51 -9.82
N ARG A 30 -19.67 -9.13 -11.08
CA ARG A 30 -18.57 -9.75 -11.86
C ARG A 30 -17.21 -9.63 -11.18
N TRP A 31 -17.09 -8.73 -10.21
CA TRP A 31 -15.88 -8.51 -9.43
C TRP A 31 -15.91 -9.19 -8.06
N ALA A 32 -16.91 -10.03 -7.76
CA ALA A 32 -17.07 -10.63 -6.43
C ALA A 32 -15.85 -11.43 -5.97
N ASP A 33 -15.11 -12.04 -6.90
CA ASP A 33 -13.92 -12.85 -6.58
C ASP A 33 -12.61 -12.04 -6.62
N TRP A 34 -12.70 -10.72 -6.78
CA TRP A 34 -11.54 -9.86 -7.02
C TRP A 34 -11.17 -9.04 -5.80
N LEU A 35 -9.86 -8.87 -5.60
CA LEU A 35 -9.29 -7.96 -4.61
C LEU A 35 -8.57 -6.82 -5.34
N PHE A 36 -8.96 -5.58 -5.07
CA PHE A 36 -8.40 -4.40 -5.71
C PHE A 36 -7.57 -3.59 -4.72
N VAL A 37 -6.38 -3.18 -5.15
CA VAL A 37 -5.49 -2.27 -4.43
C VAL A 37 -5.03 -1.19 -5.42
N PRO A 38 -5.72 -0.04 -5.51
CA PRO A 38 -5.52 0.95 -6.58
C PRO A 38 -4.24 1.80 -6.40
N GLY A 39 -3.36 1.44 -5.46
CA GLY A 39 -2.19 2.21 -5.07
C GLY A 39 -2.37 2.86 -3.71
N THR A 40 -1.60 3.91 -3.45
CA THR A 40 -1.69 4.65 -2.19
C THR A 40 -2.03 6.12 -2.40
N VAL A 41 -2.58 6.72 -1.35
CA VAL A 41 -2.91 8.15 -1.30
C VAL A 41 -2.14 8.77 -0.14
N VAL A 42 -1.39 9.83 -0.43
CA VAL A 42 -0.78 10.66 0.60
C VAL A 42 -1.78 11.77 0.97
N ALA A 43 -2.24 11.77 2.22
CA ALA A 43 -3.06 12.84 2.77
C ALA A 43 -2.21 13.77 3.63
N VAL A 44 -2.56 15.07 3.66
CA VAL A 44 -1.89 16.07 4.50
C VAL A 44 -2.93 16.88 5.29
N GLU A 45 -2.64 17.13 6.56
CA GLU A 45 -3.44 17.94 7.46
C GLU A 45 -2.57 19.03 8.12
N PRO A 46 -3.00 20.30 8.17
CA PRO A 46 -2.27 21.32 8.91
C PRO A 46 -2.20 21.00 10.42
N ALA A 47 -0.99 20.98 10.98
CA ALA A 47 -0.78 20.90 12.42
C ALA A 47 -0.79 22.30 13.05
N ARG A 48 -1.14 22.39 14.34
CA ARG A 48 -1.10 23.67 15.08
C ARG A 48 0.31 24.24 15.07
N SER A 49 0.45 25.45 14.57
CA SER A 49 1.73 26.17 14.55
C SER A 49 2.01 26.79 15.93
N LEU A 50 3.13 26.41 16.56
CA LEU A 50 3.57 27.05 17.82
C LEU A 50 4.39 28.33 17.60
N LEU A 51 4.94 28.55 16.40
CA LEU A 51 5.90 29.64 16.11
C LEU A 51 5.72 30.27 14.72
N GLY A 52 4.51 30.27 14.17
CA GLY A 52 4.22 30.75 12.81
C GLY A 52 4.75 29.87 11.68
N LYS A 53 5.54 28.83 11.98
CA LYS A 53 5.91 27.77 11.04
C LYS A 53 4.72 26.87 10.78
N LYS A 54 4.28 26.76 9.53
CA LYS A 54 3.22 25.83 9.13
C LYS A 54 3.77 24.40 9.25
N GLU A 55 3.26 23.67 10.23
CA GLU A 55 3.50 22.24 10.37
C GLU A 55 2.36 21.47 9.71
N TYR A 56 2.67 20.26 9.27
CA TYR A 56 1.73 19.40 8.58
C TYR A 56 1.89 17.97 9.09
N LEU A 57 0.78 17.31 9.36
CA LEU A 57 0.71 15.87 9.53
C LEU A 57 0.53 15.24 8.15
N TYR A 58 1.24 14.14 7.93
CA TYR A 58 1.15 13.38 6.69
C TYR A 58 0.68 11.98 7.02
N PHE A 59 -0.10 11.42 6.10
CA PHE A 59 -0.58 10.05 6.15
C PHE A 59 -0.43 9.45 4.77
N ASN A 60 -0.09 8.17 4.67
CA ASN A 60 -0.04 7.47 3.39
C ASN A 60 -0.79 6.15 3.53
N VAL A 61 -1.87 6.03 2.77
CA VAL A 61 -2.87 4.98 2.95
C VAL A 61 -3.05 4.18 1.68
N ALA A 62 -3.14 2.86 1.78
CA ALA A 62 -3.51 1.99 0.68
C ALA A 62 -4.91 1.44 0.95
N PRO A 63 -5.95 1.91 0.24
CA PRO A 63 -7.27 1.32 0.34
C PRO A 63 -7.29 -0.04 -0.39
N ILE A 64 -8.07 -0.97 0.14
CA ILE A 64 -8.19 -2.33 -0.38
C ILE A 64 -9.68 -2.64 -0.48
N TYR A 65 -10.13 -3.11 -1.63
CA TYR A 65 -11.54 -3.38 -1.89
C TYR A 65 -11.74 -4.83 -2.32
N LYS A 66 -12.59 -5.57 -1.61
CA LYS A 66 -13.19 -6.78 -2.17
C LYS A 66 -14.30 -6.35 -3.13
N GLY A 67 -14.23 -6.79 -4.38
CA GLY A 67 -15.24 -6.46 -5.37
C GLY A 67 -16.59 -7.10 -5.06
N GLY A 68 -17.61 -6.79 -5.87
CA GLY A 68 -18.97 -7.29 -5.64
C GLY A 68 -19.67 -6.68 -4.41
N GLY A 69 -19.15 -5.57 -3.88
CA GLY A 69 -19.66 -4.94 -2.66
C GLY A 69 -19.20 -5.61 -1.37
N GLY A 70 -18.07 -6.31 -1.41
CA GLY A 70 -17.49 -6.97 -0.24
C GLY A 70 -16.82 -6.02 0.76
N PRO A 71 -16.10 -6.56 1.76
CA PRO A 71 -15.41 -5.77 2.77
C PRO A 71 -14.36 -4.84 2.17
N ARG A 72 -14.11 -3.74 2.87
CA ARG A 72 -13.10 -2.73 2.52
C ARG A 72 -12.08 -2.65 3.65
N PHE A 73 -10.81 -2.62 3.29
CA PHE A 73 -9.72 -2.48 4.24
C PHE A 73 -8.89 -1.24 3.94
N LEU A 74 -8.18 -0.76 4.95
CA LEU A 74 -7.25 0.35 4.81
C LEU A 74 -5.96 0.03 5.55
N THR A 75 -4.83 0.06 4.84
CA THR A 75 -3.50 -0.10 5.45
C THR A 75 -2.74 1.21 5.44
N PHE A 76 -1.91 1.40 6.47
CA PHE A 76 -1.08 2.57 6.63
C PHE A 76 0.37 2.25 6.33
N LYS A 77 0.99 3.14 5.56
CA LYS A 77 2.44 3.16 5.47
C LYS A 77 3.03 3.75 6.73
N LYS A 78 3.99 3.07 7.35
CA LYS A 78 4.66 3.50 8.57
C LYS A 78 5.86 4.41 8.29
N TYR A 79 6.68 4.06 7.31
CA TYR A 79 7.95 4.74 7.06
C TYR A 79 7.90 5.65 5.84
N LEU A 80 8.54 6.80 5.94
CA LEU A 80 8.58 7.78 4.88
C LEU A 80 9.68 7.47 3.87
N SER A 81 9.36 7.44 2.59
CA SER A 81 10.34 7.30 1.52
C SER A 81 10.50 8.60 0.74
N GLY A 82 11.68 8.80 0.15
CA GLY A 82 11.97 10.00 -0.63
C GLY A 82 11.06 10.22 -1.84
N ILE A 83 10.38 9.16 -2.30
CA ILE A 83 9.51 9.11 -3.48
C ILE A 83 8.02 9.33 -3.17
N ASP A 84 7.63 9.38 -1.89
CA ASP A 84 6.22 9.59 -1.49
C ASP A 84 5.68 10.95 -1.97
N PHE A 85 6.56 11.92 -2.17
CA PHE A 85 6.24 13.29 -2.57
C PHE A 85 6.75 13.54 -3.97
N LEU A 86 6.10 12.93 -4.96
CA LEU A 86 6.37 13.22 -6.36
C LEU A 86 6.10 14.71 -6.62
N GLN A 87 7.12 15.46 -7.10
CA GLN A 87 6.98 16.86 -7.50
C GLN A 87 6.19 16.94 -8.79
N THR A 88 4.95 17.41 -8.72
CA THR A 88 3.97 16.89 -9.69
C THR A 88 3.25 17.84 -10.58
N VAL A 89 3.59 19.11 -10.51
CA VAL A 89 3.36 20.00 -11.64
C VAL A 89 4.47 21.06 -11.59
N PRO A 90 5.16 21.36 -12.71
CA PRO A 90 5.89 22.62 -12.81
C PRO A 90 4.95 23.77 -12.40
N GLY A 91 5.29 24.51 -11.34
CA GLY A 91 4.46 25.60 -10.80
C GLY A 91 3.33 25.19 -9.84
N GLY A 92 3.14 23.90 -9.54
CA GLY A 92 2.22 23.45 -8.49
C GLY A 92 2.74 23.82 -7.10
N LYS A 93 1.84 24.15 -6.16
CA LYS A 93 2.22 24.33 -4.75
C LYS A 93 2.69 22.99 -4.19
N SER A 94 4.00 22.78 -4.12
CA SER A 94 4.59 21.63 -3.44
C SER A 94 4.20 21.68 -1.97
N VAL A 95 3.64 20.59 -1.48
CA VAL A 95 3.52 20.36 -0.05
C VAL A 95 4.95 20.12 0.48
N PRO A 96 5.39 20.80 1.56
CA PRO A 96 6.72 20.58 2.10
C PRO A 96 6.96 19.10 2.38
N LYS A 97 8.20 18.62 2.24
CA LYS A 97 8.51 17.30 2.78
C LYS A 97 8.44 17.37 4.32
N PRO A 98 7.91 16.33 5.00
CA PRO A 98 7.99 16.28 6.45
C PRO A 98 9.43 16.27 6.93
N LEU A 99 9.64 16.79 8.14
CA LEU A 99 10.94 16.83 8.80
C LEU A 99 11.31 15.48 9.46
N HIS A 100 10.39 14.52 9.47
CA HIS A 100 10.54 13.22 10.12
C HIS A 100 10.62 12.08 9.10
N SER A 101 11.18 10.94 9.52
CA SER A 101 11.37 9.73 8.69
C SER A 101 10.21 8.72 8.78
N SER A 102 9.16 9.02 9.56
CA SER A 102 7.95 8.20 9.69
C SER A 102 6.71 9.05 9.51
N TYR A 103 5.62 8.40 9.10
CA TYR A 103 4.30 9.02 9.11
C TYR A 103 3.78 9.15 10.54
N SER A 104 2.91 10.13 10.76
CA SER A 104 2.21 10.30 12.02
C SER A 104 1.18 9.19 12.18
N GLU A 105 0.88 8.82 13.44
CA GLU A 105 -0.30 8.02 13.71
C GLU A 105 -1.55 8.76 13.24
N LEU A 106 -2.55 7.99 12.80
CA LEU A 106 -3.79 8.57 12.35
C LEU A 106 -4.50 9.26 13.53
N PRO A 107 -4.94 10.52 13.39
CA PRO A 107 -5.76 11.16 14.41
C PRO A 107 -7.01 10.32 14.70
N SER A 108 -7.41 10.26 15.97
CA SER A 108 -8.56 9.45 16.41
C SER A 108 -9.84 9.76 15.63
N TRP A 109 -10.08 11.04 15.36
CA TRP A 109 -11.25 11.49 14.59
C TRP A 109 -11.26 10.97 13.15
N MET A 110 -10.09 10.85 12.50
CA MET A 110 -9.98 10.34 11.13
C MET A 110 -10.23 8.83 11.14
N ASN A 111 -9.73 8.15 12.17
CA ASN A 111 -9.95 6.72 12.37
C ASN A 111 -11.45 6.43 12.61
N GLU A 112 -12.12 7.20 13.46
CA GLU A 112 -13.56 7.11 13.68
C GLU A 112 -14.36 7.34 12.40
N HIS A 113 -14.03 8.41 11.66
CA HIS A 113 -14.70 8.74 10.41
C HIS A 113 -14.59 7.61 9.37
N LEU A 114 -13.38 7.09 9.13
CA LEU A 114 -13.15 6.02 8.15
C LEU A 114 -13.82 4.70 8.57
N ASN A 115 -13.86 4.41 9.87
CA ASN A 115 -14.61 3.28 10.40
C ASN A 115 -16.12 3.42 10.16
N HIS A 116 -16.70 4.61 10.41
CA HIS A 116 -18.11 4.89 10.11
C HIS A 116 -18.41 4.80 8.61
N SER A 117 -17.45 5.17 7.77
CA SER A 117 -17.52 5.00 6.32
C SER A 117 -17.34 3.55 5.87
N GLY A 118 -17.16 2.61 6.81
CA GLY A 118 -17.15 1.15 6.63
C GLY A 118 -15.83 0.57 6.13
N PHE A 119 -14.70 1.25 6.38
CA PHE A 119 -13.37 0.66 6.23
C PHE A 119 -12.98 -0.10 7.50
N THR A 120 -12.32 -1.24 7.31
CA THR A 120 -11.64 -1.97 8.38
C THR A 120 -10.14 -1.70 8.34
N PHE A 121 -9.59 -1.16 9.42
CA PHE A 121 -8.15 -0.93 9.49
C PHE A 121 -7.36 -2.23 9.59
N VAL A 122 -6.39 -2.38 8.69
CA VAL A 122 -5.43 -3.48 8.72
C VAL A 122 -4.49 -3.27 9.89
N LYS A 123 -4.52 -4.17 10.87
CA LYS A 123 -3.63 -4.15 12.03
C LYS A 123 -2.43 -5.04 11.77
N LYS A 124 -1.24 -4.62 12.22
CA LYS A 124 0.00 -5.40 12.09
C LYS A 124 0.27 -5.86 10.64
N ASN A 125 -0.13 -5.05 9.66
CA ASN A 125 0.04 -5.35 8.23
C ASN A 125 -0.58 -6.68 7.78
N LYS A 126 -1.60 -7.19 8.49
CA LYS A 126 -2.25 -8.47 8.19
C LYS A 126 -3.77 -8.39 8.31
N PHE A 127 -4.48 -9.06 7.41
CA PHE A 127 -5.93 -9.24 7.46
C PHE A 127 -6.34 -10.61 6.91
N VAL A 128 -7.58 -11.03 7.18
CA VAL A 128 -8.14 -12.28 6.66
C VAL A 128 -9.28 -11.95 5.72
N LEU A 129 -9.30 -12.59 4.55
CA LEU A 129 -10.36 -12.45 3.56
C LEU A 129 -10.60 -13.82 2.89
N ASP A 130 -11.85 -14.26 2.84
CA ASP A 130 -12.26 -15.54 2.23
C ASP A 130 -11.43 -16.74 2.73
N GLY A 131 -11.07 -16.74 4.02
CA GLY A 131 -10.26 -17.79 4.64
C GLY A 131 -8.75 -17.71 4.37
N LEU A 132 -8.28 -16.72 3.60
CA LEU A 132 -6.87 -16.48 3.33
C LEU A 132 -6.31 -15.41 4.28
N SER A 133 -5.18 -15.72 4.91
CA SER A 133 -4.39 -14.75 5.66
C SER A 133 -3.47 -13.97 4.73
N ILE A 134 -3.71 -12.67 4.59
CA ILE A 134 -3.03 -11.78 3.66
C ILE A 134 -2.20 -10.76 4.43
N GLY A 135 -0.92 -10.68 4.10
CA GLY A 135 0.00 -9.67 4.58
C GLY A 135 0.12 -8.56 3.54
N ILE A 136 0.22 -7.30 3.96
CA ILE A 136 0.36 -6.16 3.07
C ILE A 136 1.38 -5.15 3.57
N GLU A 137 2.28 -4.72 2.70
CA GLU A 137 3.29 -3.70 2.99
C GLU A 137 3.29 -2.61 1.93
N VAL A 138 3.65 -1.38 2.32
CA VAL A 138 3.68 -0.23 1.42
C VAL A 138 5.10 0.31 1.26
N CYS A 139 5.66 0.13 0.07
CA CYS A 139 6.95 0.66 -0.35
C CYS A 139 8.04 0.42 0.72
N LEU A 140 8.61 1.46 1.32
CA LEU A 140 9.69 1.34 2.29
C LEU A 140 9.39 0.42 3.49
N ASP A 141 8.12 0.23 3.86
CA ASP A 141 7.73 -0.72 4.90
C ASP A 141 8.18 -2.15 4.57
N HIS A 142 8.09 -2.53 3.30
CA HIS A 142 8.58 -3.81 2.82
C HIS A 142 10.10 -3.89 2.92
N ALA A 143 10.83 -2.88 2.46
CA ALA A 143 12.29 -2.90 2.54
C ALA A 143 12.81 -2.92 3.99
N ILE A 144 12.04 -2.38 4.94
CA ILE A 144 12.32 -2.47 6.38
C ILE A 144 11.89 -3.81 6.98
N GLY A 145 10.96 -4.52 6.34
CA GLY A 145 10.45 -5.80 6.82
C GLY A 145 9.44 -5.64 7.95
N THR A 146 8.52 -4.67 7.84
CA THR A 146 7.49 -4.42 8.87
C THR A 146 6.64 -5.64 9.18
N LEU A 147 6.32 -6.43 8.16
CA LEU A 147 5.55 -7.67 8.30
C LEU A 147 6.42 -8.79 8.89
N ALA A 148 7.72 -8.81 8.55
CA ALA A 148 8.70 -9.74 9.12
C ALA A 148 9.05 -9.45 10.58
N ALA A 149 8.82 -8.24 11.06
CA ALA A 149 9.01 -7.86 12.45
C ALA A 149 7.83 -8.28 13.36
N GLN A 150 6.72 -8.79 12.81
CA GLN A 150 5.59 -9.26 13.60
C GLN A 150 5.85 -10.66 14.16
N GLU A 151 5.34 -10.97 15.36
CA GLU A 151 5.48 -12.32 15.96
C GLU A 151 4.68 -13.40 15.21
N ASP A 152 3.61 -13.00 14.53
CA ASP A 152 2.70 -13.90 13.82
C ASP A 152 2.96 -13.85 12.31
N HIS A 153 3.73 -14.83 11.82
CA HIS A 153 4.05 -15.02 10.41
C HIS A 153 3.07 -15.92 9.67
N ASN A 154 1.87 -16.16 10.20
CA ASN A 154 0.86 -16.92 9.49
C ASN A 154 0.24 -16.06 8.37
N VAL A 155 1.01 -15.86 7.30
CA VAL A 155 0.64 -15.13 6.09
C VAL A 155 0.75 -16.11 4.91
N GLN A 156 -0.32 -16.29 4.17
CA GLN A 156 -0.37 -17.21 3.02
C GLN A 156 -0.10 -16.48 1.69
N LEU A 157 -0.37 -15.17 1.66
CA LEU A 157 -0.20 -14.31 0.50
C LEU A 157 0.34 -12.95 0.96
N GLN A 158 1.37 -12.44 0.29
CA GLN A 158 1.93 -11.12 0.58
C GLN A 158 1.70 -10.16 -0.58
N LEU A 159 1.10 -9.02 -0.27
CA LEU A 159 0.86 -7.91 -1.19
C LEU A 159 1.85 -6.78 -0.89
N ILE A 160 2.45 -6.22 -1.93
CA ILE A 160 3.35 -5.08 -1.83
C ILE A 160 2.82 -3.98 -2.75
N VAL A 161 2.56 -2.81 -2.19
CA VAL A 161 2.13 -1.63 -2.96
C VAL A 161 3.27 -0.64 -2.99
N SER A 162 3.67 -0.13 -4.15
CA SER A 162 4.85 0.73 -4.24
C SER A 162 4.80 1.75 -5.39
N ALA A 163 5.82 2.60 -5.45
CA ALA A 163 6.07 3.57 -6.53
C ALA A 163 7.57 3.65 -6.90
N GLY A 164 8.27 2.53 -6.90
CA GLY A 164 9.64 2.37 -7.41
C GLY A 164 10.41 1.17 -6.82
N MET A 165 9.75 0.17 -6.22
CA MET A 165 10.43 -0.90 -5.44
C MET A 165 10.16 -2.28 -6.02
N SER A 166 11.08 -3.24 -5.84
CA SER A 166 10.92 -4.65 -6.26
C SER A 166 10.59 -5.53 -5.06
N ILE A 167 10.04 -6.72 -5.32
CA ILE A 167 9.86 -7.75 -4.28
C ILE A 167 11.19 -8.08 -3.59
N ALA A 168 12.31 -8.12 -4.31
CA ALA A 168 13.61 -8.47 -3.73
C ALA A 168 14.20 -7.43 -2.74
N ARG A 169 13.54 -6.28 -2.53
CA ARG A 169 14.05 -5.20 -1.66
C ARG A 169 13.73 -5.40 -0.19
N GLY A 170 12.78 -6.28 0.13
CA GLY A 170 12.35 -6.56 1.50
C GLY A 170 12.15 -8.06 1.74
N PRO A 171 12.04 -8.48 3.01
CA PRO A 171 11.80 -9.88 3.34
C PRO A 171 10.42 -10.32 2.86
N VAL A 172 10.37 -11.55 2.40
CA VAL A 172 9.13 -12.25 2.06
C VAL A 172 8.79 -13.20 3.20
N VAL A 173 7.62 -13.07 3.83
CA VAL A 173 7.32 -13.76 5.10
C VAL A 173 6.36 -14.94 4.95
N ILE A 174 6.02 -15.30 3.72
CA ILE A 174 5.08 -16.40 3.45
C ILE A 174 5.80 -17.75 3.38
N PRO A 175 5.11 -18.88 3.59
CA PRO A 175 5.69 -20.19 3.40
C PRO A 175 6.27 -20.41 2.00
N GLN A 176 7.10 -21.44 1.88
CA GLN A 176 7.63 -21.87 0.58
C GLN A 176 6.49 -22.19 -0.39
N GLY A 177 6.61 -21.74 -1.64
CA GLY A 177 5.57 -21.83 -2.66
C GLY A 177 4.46 -20.79 -2.57
N GLY A 178 4.41 -20.01 -1.48
CA GLY A 178 3.43 -18.94 -1.30
C GLY A 178 3.55 -17.85 -2.38
N ALA A 179 2.45 -17.13 -2.61
CA ALA A 179 2.37 -16.08 -3.62
C ALA A 179 2.73 -14.68 -3.07
N VAL A 180 3.62 -13.98 -3.77
CA VAL A 180 3.92 -12.57 -3.54
C VAL A 180 3.53 -11.75 -4.76
N PHE A 181 2.80 -10.67 -4.53
CA PHE A 181 2.41 -9.71 -5.56
C PHE A 181 2.95 -8.33 -5.26
N LEU A 182 3.41 -7.64 -6.28
CA LEU A 182 3.80 -6.24 -6.23
C LEU A 182 3.03 -5.44 -7.27
N THR A 183 2.37 -4.37 -6.83
CA THR A 183 1.82 -3.33 -7.70
C THR A 183 2.65 -2.06 -7.55
N ASP A 184 3.39 -1.69 -8.59
CA ASP A 184 4.29 -0.53 -8.59
C ASP A 184 3.79 0.58 -9.53
N GLY A 185 3.39 1.71 -8.95
CA GLY A 185 2.87 2.87 -9.69
C GLY A 185 3.91 3.55 -10.59
N PHE A 186 5.19 3.18 -10.50
CA PHE A 186 6.26 3.72 -11.35
C PHE A 186 6.52 2.90 -12.62
N GLY A 187 5.81 1.79 -12.82
CA GLY A 187 5.78 1.09 -14.11
C GLY A 187 6.12 -0.39 -14.08
N ARG A 188 5.92 -1.08 -12.96
CA ARG A 188 6.11 -2.55 -12.91
C ARG A 188 5.02 -3.23 -12.08
N THR A 189 4.68 -4.44 -12.48
CA THR A 189 3.89 -5.35 -11.67
C THR A 189 4.63 -6.67 -11.68
N GLU A 190 5.05 -7.09 -10.48
CA GLU A 190 5.85 -8.29 -10.29
C GLU A 190 4.99 -9.35 -9.58
N PHE A 191 5.17 -10.60 -9.98
CA PHE A 191 4.66 -11.76 -9.28
C PHE A 191 5.80 -12.73 -9.05
N SER A 192 5.87 -13.31 -7.86
CA SER A 192 6.83 -14.35 -7.54
C SER A 192 6.20 -15.40 -6.63
N SER A 193 6.58 -16.66 -6.84
CA SER A 193 6.39 -17.71 -5.84
C SER A 193 7.59 -17.71 -4.91
N ASN A 194 7.36 -17.74 -3.60
CA ASN A 194 8.43 -17.76 -2.62
C ASN A 194 9.15 -19.12 -2.62
N MET A 195 10.20 -19.27 -3.43
CA MET A 195 10.91 -20.55 -3.59
C MET A 195 11.79 -20.92 -2.39
N PHE A 196 12.08 -19.96 -1.50
CA PHE A 196 13.11 -20.08 -0.48
C PHE A 196 12.56 -20.20 0.96
N GLY A 197 11.25 -20.34 1.13
CA GLY A 197 10.64 -20.52 2.45
C GLY A 197 10.60 -19.23 3.24
N HIS A 198 11.00 -19.21 4.52
CA HIS A 198 10.79 -18.06 5.41
C HIS A 198 11.39 -16.70 4.98
N GLY A 199 12.03 -16.58 3.80
CA GLY A 199 12.36 -15.34 3.09
C GLY A 199 13.10 -14.25 3.89
N LEU A 200 13.65 -14.64 5.03
CA LEU A 200 14.62 -13.91 5.84
C LEU A 200 16.04 -14.13 5.33
N GLN A 201 16.26 -15.08 4.41
CA GLN A 201 17.56 -15.29 3.80
C GLN A 201 17.86 -14.14 2.84
N SER A 202 18.73 -13.24 3.29
CA SER A 202 19.21 -12.12 2.49
C SER A 202 20.58 -12.42 1.90
N VAL A 203 20.78 -12.08 0.63
CA VAL A 203 22.11 -11.96 0.03
C VAL A 203 22.50 -10.49 0.06
N ARG A 204 23.58 -10.16 0.76
CA ARG A 204 24.18 -8.83 0.65
C ARG A 204 24.89 -8.71 -0.70
N ARG A 205 24.42 -7.80 -1.55
CA ARG A 205 25.14 -7.37 -2.76
C ARG A 205 25.53 -5.90 -2.61
N HIS A 206 26.83 -5.64 -2.53
CA HIS A 206 27.41 -4.31 -2.32
C HIS A 206 26.81 -3.58 -1.09
N HIS A 207 26.19 -2.41 -1.29
CA HIS A 207 25.58 -1.59 -0.24
C HIS A 207 24.08 -1.84 -0.04
N SER A 208 23.52 -2.90 -0.63
CA SER A 208 22.11 -3.25 -0.51
C SER A 208 21.90 -4.67 -0.03
N VAL A 209 20.93 -4.84 0.87
CA VAL A 209 20.39 -6.15 1.24
C VAL A 209 19.35 -6.50 0.19
N LEU A 210 19.53 -7.62 -0.51
CA LEU A 210 18.52 -8.20 -1.38
C LEU A 210 18.03 -9.49 -0.76
N TYR A 211 16.73 -9.71 -0.78
CA TYR A 211 16.11 -10.92 -0.27
C TYR A 211 15.93 -11.90 -1.41
N ASP A 212 16.15 -13.18 -1.12
CA ASP A 212 16.00 -14.20 -2.13
C ASP A 212 14.52 -14.37 -2.46
N THR A 213 14.17 -14.04 -3.69
CA THR A 213 12.82 -14.14 -4.21
C THR A 213 12.91 -15.11 -5.37
N GLY A 214 11.99 -16.08 -5.43
CA GLY A 214 11.93 -17.01 -6.54
C GLY A 214 11.86 -16.29 -7.90
N PRO A 215 11.92 -17.02 -9.03
CA PRO A 215 11.92 -16.40 -10.35
C PRO A 215 10.79 -15.38 -10.48
N VAL A 216 11.17 -14.11 -10.58
CA VAL A 216 10.22 -13.00 -10.69
C VAL A 216 9.73 -12.95 -12.12
N LYS A 217 8.41 -13.16 -12.30
CA LYS A 217 7.78 -13.00 -13.60
C LYS A 217 7.35 -11.54 -13.76
N TRP A 218 7.88 -10.92 -14.81
CA TRP A 218 7.53 -9.55 -15.18
C TRP A 218 6.28 -9.55 -16.03
N SER A 219 5.37 -8.66 -15.69
CA SER A 219 4.29 -8.28 -16.59
C SER A 219 4.57 -6.85 -17.06
N GLY A 220 4.44 -6.59 -18.36
CA GLY A 220 4.81 -5.30 -18.96
C GLY A 220 3.98 -4.12 -18.43
N LEU A 221 4.32 -2.89 -18.81
CA LEU A 221 3.67 -1.66 -18.34
C LEU A 221 2.15 -1.61 -18.63
N HIS A 222 1.66 -2.36 -19.63
CA HIS A 222 0.22 -2.51 -19.94
C HIS A 222 -0.48 -3.56 -19.09
N SER A 223 0.26 -4.49 -18.48
CA SER A 223 -0.27 -5.55 -17.64
C SER A 223 -0.73 -5.06 -16.26
N SER A 224 -0.20 -3.94 -15.77
CA SER A 224 -0.60 -3.34 -14.48
C SER A 224 -2.05 -2.81 -14.48
N LEU A 225 -2.63 -2.56 -15.66
CA LEU A 225 -4.05 -2.20 -15.85
C LEU A 225 -4.89 -3.34 -16.43
N GLN A 226 -4.30 -4.34 -17.09
CA GLN A 226 -5.02 -5.37 -17.85
C GLN A 226 -4.85 -6.83 -17.37
N GLN A 227 -3.87 -7.18 -16.54
CA GLN A 227 -3.68 -8.57 -16.10
C GLN A 227 -4.42 -8.89 -14.82
N TRP A 228 -5.73 -8.95 -14.96
CA TRP A 228 -6.64 -9.60 -14.04
C TRP A 228 -7.92 -9.97 -14.82
N LEU A 229 -7.71 -10.70 -15.92
CA LEU A 229 -8.72 -11.43 -16.72
C LEU A 229 -8.42 -12.95 -16.75
N GLY A 230 -7.61 -13.45 -15.82
CA GLY A 230 -7.21 -14.86 -15.75
C GLY A 230 -8.08 -15.66 -14.77
N LEU A 231 -8.92 -16.52 -15.33
CA LEU A 231 -9.84 -17.50 -14.74
C LEU A 231 -9.49 -18.04 -13.34
N VAL A 232 -10.48 -18.03 -12.44
CA VAL A 232 -10.73 -19.13 -11.52
C VAL A 232 -12.01 -19.83 -12.02
N VAL A 233 -11.79 -21.02 -12.60
CA VAL A 233 -12.71 -22.00 -13.21
C VAL A 233 -13.34 -21.61 -14.55
#